data_AF-A0A924X5H9-F1
#
_entry.id   AF-A0A924X5H9-F1
#
_cell.length_a   1.000
_cell.length_b   1.000
_cell.length_c   1.000
_cell.angle_alpha   90.00
_cell.angle_beta   90.00
_cell.angle_gamma   90.00
#
_symmetry.space_group_name_H-M   'P 1'
#
loop_
_entity.id
_entity.type
_entity.pdbx_description
1 polymer ?
#
loop_
_entity_poly.entity_id
_entity_poly.type
_entity_poly.pdbx_seq_one_letter_code
_entity_poly.pdbx_strand_id
1 'polypeptide(L)'
;MSSHESERPLWEPGAERVAKANLTAFIAYVRDKATSGSAGVADYASLYRWSVESPELFWPALWGFCDVIATPWQKVVIGLDRMAPPDPDLGPRWFDGARLNFAENLLRYDDERVAIVAWNERGRQRQLTYAELQSVVARTAEALRSHGIRPGDRVAGFMPNIPESVIAMLAT
;
A
#
# COMPACT_ATOMS: atom_id res chain seq x y z
N MET A 1 43.17 -23.70 1.05
CA MET A 1 41.86 -24.19 0.58
C MET A 1 40.90 -24.01 1.74
N SER A 2 40.19 -22.88 1.78
CA SER A 2 39.26 -22.58 2.86
C SER A 2 38.00 -23.40 2.63
N SER A 3 37.69 -24.27 3.58
CA SER A 3 36.47 -25.06 3.66
C SER A 3 35.27 -24.12 3.60
N HIS A 4 34.37 -24.32 2.64
CA HIS A 4 33.06 -23.68 2.66
C HIS A 4 32.29 -24.22 3.86
N GLU A 5 32.31 -23.46 4.95
CA GLU A 5 31.42 -23.61 6.08
C GLU A 5 29.99 -23.55 5.52
N SER A 6 29.19 -24.60 5.75
CA SER A 6 27.83 -24.64 5.22
C SER A 6 27.05 -23.46 5.80
N GLU A 7 26.60 -22.56 4.93
CA GLU A 7 25.83 -21.37 5.29
C GLU A 7 24.47 -21.81 5.83
N ARG A 8 24.43 -22.19 7.11
CA ARG A 8 23.18 -22.36 7.84
C ARG A 8 22.54 -20.99 8.02
N PRO A 9 21.29 -20.80 7.58
CA PRO A 9 20.60 -19.55 7.82
C PRO A 9 20.50 -19.31 9.33
N LEU A 10 20.68 -18.05 9.73
CA LEU A 10 20.57 -17.63 11.14
C LEU A 10 19.17 -17.91 11.70
N TRP A 11 18.16 -17.94 10.84
CA TRP A 11 16.77 -18.18 11.20
C TRP A 11 15.96 -18.64 9.99
N GLU A 12 14.99 -19.51 10.21
CA GLU A 12 13.98 -19.92 9.22
C GLU A 12 12.57 -19.80 9.81
N PRO A 13 11.57 -19.37 9.01
CA PRO A 13 10.19 -19.36 9.44
C PRO A 13 9.65 -20.78 9.59
N GLY A 14 8.97 -21.05 10.70
CA GLY A 14 8.20 -22.30 10.84
C GLY A 14 7.04 -22.37 9.84
N ALA A 15 6.61 -23.60 9.52
CA ALA A 15 5.57 -23.86 8.51
C ALA A 15 4.25 -23.11 8.77
N GLU A 16 3.84 -22.95 10.03
CA GLU A 16 2.63 -22.19 10.39
C GLU A 16 2.73 -20.70 10.03
N ARG A 17 3.89 -20.09 10.26
CA ARG A 17 4.14 -18.68 9.89
C ARG A 17 4.09 -18.51 8.38
N VAL A 18 4.66 -19.45 7.62
CA VAL A 18 4.58 -19.44 6.16
C VAL A 18 3.13 -19.58 5.69
N ALA A 19 2.38 -20.54 6.25
CA ALA A 19 0.99 -20.77 5.87
C ALA A 19 0.07 -19.56 6.13
N LYS A 20 0.32 -18.81 7.21
CA LYS A 20 -0.46 -17.61 7.60
C LYS A 20 0.03 -16.30 6.98
N ALA A 21 1.09 -16.33 6.17
CA ALA A 21 1.62 -15.11 5.55
C ALA A 21 0.68 -14.58 4.46
N ASN A 22 0.50 -13.24 4.41
CA ASN A 22 -0.26 -12.59 3.33
C ASN A 22 0.29 -12.91 1.94
N LEU A 23 1.61 -13.11 1.83
CA LEU A 23 2.26 -13.51 0.60
C LEU A 23 1.78 -14.89 0.11
N THR A 24 1.65 -15.85 1.03
CA THR A 24 1.13 -17.19 0.73
C THR A 24 -0.34 -17.11 0.30
N ALA A 25 -1.14 -16.28 0.97
CA ALA A 25 -2.52 -16.00 0.56
C ALA A 25 -2.59 -15.36 -0.84
N PHE A 26 -1.69 -14.43 -1.16
CA PHE A 26 -1.63 -13.79 -2.48
C PHE A 26 -1.20 -14.76 -3.58
N ILE A 27 -0.22 -15.62 -3.33
CA ILE A 27 0.17 -16.70 -4.27
C ILE A 27 -1.03 -17.60 -4.56
N ALA A 28 -1.78 -17.99 -3.53
CA ALA A 28 -3.00 -18.78 -3.70
C ALA A 28 -4.07 -18.04 -4.52
N TYR A 29 -4.30 -16.75 -4.24
CA TYR A 29 -5.24 -15.90 -4.98
C TYR A 29 -4.91 -15.81 -6.48
N VAL A 30 -3.64 -15.56 -6.80
CA VAL A 30 -3.18 -15.41 -8.20
C VAL A 30 -3.33 -16.71 -8.99
N ARG A 31 -3.12 -17.86 -8.31
CA ARG A 31 -3.34 -19.20 -8.89
C ARG A 31 -4.82 -19.50 -9.10
N ASP A 32 -5.67 -19.21 -8.12
CA ASP A 32 -7.12 -19.48 -8.18
C ASP A 32 -7.81 -18.67 -9.28
N LYS A 33 -7.46 -17.39 -9.42
CA LYS A 33 -7.97 -16.52 -10.49
C LYS A 33 -7.52 -16.93 -11.90
N ALA A 34 -6.64 -17.91 -12.03
CA ALA A 34 -6.02 -18.34 -13.28
C ALA A 34 -5.51 -17.15 -14.12
N THR A 35 -4.91 -16.16 -13.43
CA THR A 35 -4.38 -14.96 -14.06
C THR A 35 -3.43 -15.38 -15.18
N SER A 36 -3.56 -14.79 -16.38
CA SER A 36 -2.69 -15.15 -17.49
C SER A 36 -1.22 -15.08 -17.10
N GLY A 37 -0.41 -16.07 -17.50
CA GLY A 37 1.00 -16.15 -17.15
C GLY A 37 1.32 -16.55 -15.70
N SER A 38 0.33 -16.78 -14.83
CA SER A 38 0.58 -17.16 -13.43
C SER A 38 0.67 -18.67 -13.16
N ALA A 39 0.56 -19.51 -14.19
CA ALA A 39 0.52 -20.97 -14.05
C ALA A 39 1.75 -21.57 -13.33
N GLY A 40 2.90 -20.89 -13.39
CA GLY A 40 4.14 -21.31 -12.72
C GLY A 40 4.37 -20.71 -11.34
N VAL A 41 3.47 -19.86 -10.84
CA VAL A 41 3.62 -19.18 -9.54
C VAL A 41 3.23 -20.14 -8.42
N ALA A 42 4.21 -20.64 -7.67
CA ALA A 42 4.01 -21.61 -6.58
C ALA A 42 4.66 -21.20 -5.25
N ASP A 43 5.65 -20.31 -5.30
CA ASP A 43 6.47 -19.87 -4.18
C ASP A 43 6.93 -18.42 -4.39
N TYR A 44 7.71 -17.89 -3.44
CA TYR A 44 8.23 -16.53 -3.54
C TYR A 44 9.11 -16.32 -4.77
N ALA A 45 9.98 -17.27 -5.11
CA ALA A 45 10.93 -17.12 -6.21
C ALA A 45 10.22 -17.03 -7.56
N SER A 46 9.23 -17.88 -7.77
CA SER A 46 8.37 -17.88 -8.97
C SER A 46 7.44 -16.66 -9.01
N LEU A 47 6.87 -16.23 -7.88
CA LEU A 47 6.09 -15.00 -7.78
C LEU A 47 6.94 -13.77 -8.14
N TYR A 48 8.14 -13.68 -7.58
CA TYR A 48 9.07 -12.59 -7.84
C TYR A 48 9.43 -12.52 -9.33
N ARG A 49 9.82 -13.66 -9.92
CA ARG A 49 10.11 -13.74 -11.36
C ARG A 49 8.93 -13.23 -12.19
N TRP A 50 7.73 -13.72 -11.91
CA TRP A 50 6.51 -13.30 -12.60
C TRP A 50 6.22 -11.80 -12.41
N SER A 51 6.45 -11.24 -11.22
CA SER A 51 6.25 -9.80 -10.95
C SER A 51 7.14 -8.90 -11.80
N VAL A 52 8.35 -9.36 -12.13
CA VAL A 52 9.33 -8.63 -12.92
C VAL A 52 9.12 -8.84 -14.42
N GLU A 53 8.86 -10.09 -14.83
CA GLU A 53 8.66 -10.46 -16.24
C GLU A 53 7.27 -10.05 -16.76
N SER A 54 6.27 -9.90 -15.89
CA SER A 54 4.88 -9.62 -16.26
C SER A 54 4.22 -8.58 -15.33
N PRO A 55 4.78 -7.36 -15.21
CA PRO A 55 4.24 -6.32 -14.32
C PRO A 55 2.81 -5.89 -14.67
N GLU A 56 2.46 -5.91 -15.97
CA GLU A 56 1.11 -5.58 -16.44
C GLU A 56 0.04 -6.57 -15.94
N LEU A 57 0.44 -7.77 -15.52
CA LEU A 57 -0.46 -8.79 -14.98
C LEU A 57 -0.37 -8.84 -13.45
N PHE A 58 0.84 -8.67 -12.90
CA PHE A 58 1.08 -8.66 -11.46
C PHE A 58 0.36 -7.54 -10.72
N TRP A 59 0.51 -6.29 -11.19
CA TRP A 59 0.00 -5.14 -10.46
C TRP A 59 -1.54 -5.07 -10.38
N PRO A 60 -2.29 -5.39 -11.45
CA PRO A 60 -3.74 -5.54 -11.36
C PRO A 60 -4.18 -6.66 -10.42
N ALA A 61 -3.47 -7.79 -10.42
CA ALA A 61 -3.77 -8.88 -9.50
C ALA A 61 -3.57 -8.44 -8.04
N LEU A 62 -2.53 -7.65 -7.77
CA LEU A 62 -2.29 -7.08 -6.44
C LEU A 62 -3.38 -6.06 -6.05
N TRP A 63 -3.81 -5.18 -6.98
CA TRP A 63 -4.93 -4.27 -6.75
C TRP A 63 -6.21 -5.01 -6.39
N GLY A 64 -6.51 -6.08 -7.14
CA GLY A 64 -7.68 -6.93 -6.87
C GLY A 64 -7.57 -7.74 -5.59
N PHE A 65 -6.37 -8.12 -5.15
CA PHE A 65 -6.16 -8.81 -3.87
C PHE A 65 -6.29 -7.86 -2.68
N CYS A 66 -5.84 -6.61 -2.82
CA CYS A 66 -5.90 -5.59 -1.77
C CYS A 66 -7.27 -4.89 -1.69
N ASP A 67 -8.18 -5.18 -2.62
CA ASP A 67 -9.46 -4.48 -2.80
C ASP A 67 -9.28 -2.97 -2.89
N VAL A 68 -8.37 -2.52 -3.78
CA VAL A 68 -8.11 -1.09 -4.00
C VAL A 68 -9.34 -0.42 -4.62
N ILE A 69 -9.80 0.66 -4.00
CA ILE A 69 -10.91 1.49 -4.46
C ILE A 69 -10.34 2.53 -5.44
N ALA A 70 -10.71 2.40 -6.72
CA ALA A 70 -10.29 3.30 -7.79
C ALA A 70 -11.27 3.24 -8.96
N THR A 71 -11.26 4.25 -9.83
CA THR A 71 -11.88 4.15 -11.15
C THR A 71 -11.06 3.21 -12.06
N PRO A 72 -11.67 2.64 -13.12
CA PRO A 72 -10.94 1.82 -14.07
C PRO A 72 -9.75 2.56 -14.71
N TRP A 73 -8.67 1.82 -15.01
CA TRP A 73 -7.55 2.27 -15.83
C TRP A 73 -7.74 1.89 -17.31
N GLN A 74 -7.02 2.56 -18.19
CA GLN A 74 -6.92 2.23 -19.62
C GLN A 74 -5.70 1.37 -19.91
N LYS A 75 -4.57 1.66 -19.25
CA LYS A 75 -3.32 0.91 -19.36
C LYS A 75 -2.68 0.75 -17.99
N VAL A 76 -2.11 -0.42 -17.73
CA VAL A 76 -1.44 -0.68 -16.45
C VAL A 76 -0.12 0.05 -16.36
N VAL A 77 0.66 0.11 -17.43
CA VAL A 77 1.90 0.88 -17.47
C VAL A 77 2.17 1.44 -18.86
N ILE A 78 2.77 2.63 -18.93
CA ILE A 78 3.27 3.24 -20.17
C ILE A 78 4.71 3.68 -19.91
N GLY A 79 5.65 3.24 -20.75
CA GLY A 79 7.06 3.66 -20.66
C GLY A 79 7.83 3.01 -19.50
N LEU A 80 7.60 1.72 -19.22
CA LEU A 80 8.29 0.98 -18.17
C LEU A 80 9.83 0.99 -18.34
N ASP A 81 10.31 1.10 -19.57
CA ASP A 81 11.71 1.22 -19.96
C ASP A 81 12.36 2.56 -19.57
N ARG A 82 11.57 3.55 -19.14
CA ARG A 82 12.01 4.94 -18.88
C ARG A 82 12.33 5.22 -17.40
N MET A 83 12.70 4.18 -16.66
CA MET A 83 12.89 4.25 -15.20
C MET A 83 14.08 5.10 -14.74
N ALA A 84 14.96 5.60 -15.63
CA ALA A 84 16.09 6.42 -15.23
C ALA A 84 16.47 7.53 -16.24
N PRO A 85 16.74 8.76 -15.76
CA PRO A 85 16.48 9.26 -14.39
C PRO A 85 14.98 9.44 -14.12
N PRO A 86 14.54 9.39 -12.85
CA PRO A 86 13.15 9.65 -12.49
C PRO A 86 12.78 11.07 -12.87
N ASP A 87 11.98 11.19 -13.91
CA ASP A 87 11.43 12.43 -14.43
C ASP A 87 9.91 12.34 -14.31
N PRO A 88 9.23 13.30 -13.66
CA PRO A 88 7.79 13.24 -13.45
C PRO A 88 6.98 13.28 -14.77
N ASP A 89 7.56 13.81 -15.85
CA ASP A 89 6.92 13.91 -17.16
C ASP A 89 7.35 12.75 -18.10
N LEU A 90 8.58 12.25 -17.96
CA LEU A 90 9.17 11.26 -18.86
C LEU A 90 9.24 9.83 -18.30
N GLY A 91 9.04 9.65 -16.99
CA GLY A 91 9.06 8.36 -16.31
C GLY A 91 7.86 7.46 -16.65
N PRO A 92 7.86 6.21 -16.12
CA PRO A 92 6.74 5.30 -16.34
C PRO A 92 5.46 5.83 -15.70
N ARG A 93 4.36 5.78 -16.45
CA ARG A 93 3.02 6.08 -15.94
C ARG A 93 2.29 4.80 -15.61
N TRP A 94 1.95 4.62 -14.34
CA TRP A 94 1.22 3.46 -13.84
C TRP A 94 -0.28 3.75 -13.76
N PHE A 95 -1.08 2.76 -14.11
CA PHE A 95 -2.55 2.79 -14.08
C PHE A 95 -3.13 4.04 -14.76
N ASP A 96 -2.65 4.32 -15.97
CA ASP A 96 -3.04 5.46 -16.78
C ASP A 96 -4.57 5.51 -16.96
N GLY A 97 -5.17 6.64 -16.61
CA GLY A 97 -6.62 6.85 -16.61
C GLY A 97 -7.35 6.49 -15.32
N ALA A 98 -6.74 5.72 -14.40
CA ALA A 98 -7.34 5.49 -13.09
C ALA A 98 -7.26 6.74 -12.21
N ARG A 99 -8.29 6.92 -11.38
CA ARG A 99 -8.36 7.92 -10.32
C ARG A 99 -8.65 7.19 -9.01
N LEU A 100 -7.94 7.58 -7.97
CA LEU A 100 -8.16 7.08 -6.62
C LEU A 100 -7.96 8.21 -5.61
N ASN A 101 -8.49 8.01 -4.41
CA ASN A 101 -8.16 8.85 -3.25
C ASN A 101 -7.45 7.98 -2.20
N PHE A 102 -6.31 8.45 -1.72
CA PHE A 102 -5.50 7.71 -0.74
C PHE A 102 -6.20 7.57 0.60
N ALA A 103 -6.81 8.66 1.10
CA ALA A 103 -7.56 8.65 2.35
C ALA A 103 -8.82 7.78 2.27
N GLU A 104 -9.52 7.75 1.14
CA GLU A 104 -10.67 6.85 0.91
C GLU A 104 -10.27 5.37 1.07
N ASN A 105 -9.13 4.97 0.51
CA ASN A 105 -8.65 3.59 0.64
C ASN A 105 -8.24 3.25 2.08
N LEU A 106 -7.59 4.17 2.79
CA LEU A 106 -7.17 3.96 4.19
C LEU A 106 -8.33 4.06 5.19
N LEU A 107 -9.37 4.84 4.88
CA LEU A 107 -10.54 5.06 5.72
C LEU A 107 -11.79 4.35 5.17
N ARG A 108 -11.60 3.26 4.42
CA ARG A 108 -12.70 2.46 3.85
C ARG A 108 -13.56 1.74 4.89
N TYR A 109 -13.15 1.80 6.15
CA TYR A 109 -13.89 1.27 7.28
C TYR A 109 -14.46 2.44 8.08
N ASP A 110 -15.72 2.32 8.48
CA ASP A 110 -16.44 3.28 9.33
C ASP A 110 -17.07 2.50 10.48
N ASP A 111 -16.21 1.98 11.36
CA ASP A 111 -16.60 1.11 12.46
C ASP A 111 -15.73 1.34 13.71
N GLU A 112 -16.07 0.63 14.79
CA GLU A 112 -15.46 0.75 16.11
C GLU A 112 -14.10 0.05 16.24
N ARG A 113 -13.54 -0.52 15.16
CA ARG A 113 -12.20 -1.10 15.22
C ARG A 113 -11.18 0.01 15.42
N VAL A 114 -10.17 -0.28 16.23
CA VAL A 114 -9.08 0.67 16.51
C VAL A 114 -8.23 0.88 15.27
N ALA A 115 -8.14 2.13 14.81
CA ALA A 115 -7.30 2.55 13.69
C ALA A 115 -5.93 3.08 14.16
N ILE A 116 -5.91 3.87 15.24
CA ILE A 116 -4.68 4.46 15.78
C ILE A 116 -4.56 4.11 17.26
N VAL A 117 -3.39 3.63 17.65
CA VAL A 117 -2.96 3.53 19.05
C VAL A 117 -1.75 4.43 19.24
N ALA A 118 -1.91 5.51 20.00
CA ALA A 118 -0.86 6.48 20.26
C ALA A 118 -0.42 6.43 21.73
N TRP A 119 0.87 6.57 21.93
CA TRP A 119 1.52 6.66 23.24
C TRP A 119 2.32 7.94 23.31
N ASN A 120 2.38 8.54 24.49
CA ASN A 120 3.32 9.62 24.77
C ASN A 120 4.40 9.18 25.77
N GLU A 121 5.40 10.03 25.96
CA GLU A 121 6.54 9.80 26.86
C GLU A 121 6.14 9.62 28.33
N ARG A 122 4.91 10.01 28.70
CA ARG A 122 4.36 9.79 30.06
C ARG A 122 3.61 8.46 30.17
N GLY A 123 3.68 7.61 29.15
CA GLY A 123 2.96 6.33 29.10
C GLY A 123 1.44 6.49 28.98
N ARG A 124 0.93 7.67 28.60
CA ARG A 124 -0.51 7.84 28.35
C ARG A 124 -0.85 7.31 26.98
N GLN A 125 -1.85 6.44 26.94
CA GLN A 125 -2.39 5.89 25.72
C GLN A 125 -3.62 6.68 25.26
N ARG A 126 -3.73 6.88 23.95
CA ARG A 126 -4.95 7.33 23.27
C ARG A 126 -5.23 6.39 22.11
N GLN A 127 -6.49 6.04 21.92
CA GLN A 127 -6.94 5.27 20.76
C GLN A 127 -7.92 6.12 19.94
N LEU A 128 -7.94 5.87 18.64
CA LEU A 128 -9.00 6.34 17.76
C LEU A 128 -9.54 5.14 16.99
N THR A 129 -10.87 4.99 16.97
CA THR A 129 -11.53 4.03 16.08
C THR A 129 -11.48 4.52 14.63
N TYR A 130 -11.81 3.66 13.67
CA TYR A 130 -11.95 4.05 12.27
C TYR A 130 -13.03 5.12 12.09
N ALA A 131 -14.18 4.97 12.74
CA ALA A 131 -15.26 5.96 12.72
C ALA A 131 -14.82 7.33 13.31
N GLU A 132 -14.11 7.33 14.45
CA GLU A 132 -13.58 8.55 15.04
C GLU A 132 -12.54 9.23 14.15
N LEU A 133 -11.61 8.44 13.59
CA LEU A 133 -10.58 8.95 12.68
C LEU A 133 -11.20 9.55 11.42
N GLN A 134 -12.13 8.85 10.79
CA GLN A 134 -12.83 9.31 9.58
C GLN A 134 -13.58 10.62 9.85
N SER A 135 -14.31 10.71 10.96
CA SER A 135 -15.02 11.92 11.37
C SER A 135 -14.10 13.12 11.55
N VAL A 136 -12.96 12.95 12.24
CA VAL A 136 -12.01 14.05 12.47
C VAL A 136 -11.25 14.43 11.19
N VAL A 137 -10.92 13.46 10.33
CA VAL A 137 -10.32 13.73 9.01
C VAL A 137 -11.28 14.52 8.13
N ALA A 138 -12.55 14.11 8.05
CA ALA A 138 -13.56 14.81 7.25
C ALA A 138 -13.75 16.26 7.69
N ARG A 139 -13.80 16.51 9.00
CA ARG A 139 -13.88 17.87 9.57
C ARG A 139 -12.65 18.71 9.26
N THR A 140 -11.45 18.12 9.35
CA THR A 140 -10.20 18.81 9.02
C THR A 140 -10.14 19.13 7.53
N ALA A 141 -10.52 18.20 6.66
CA ALA A 141 -10.55 18.38 5.21
C ALA A 141 -11.55 19.47 4.79
N GLU A 142 -12.71 19.55 5.44
CA GLU A 142 -13.68 20.63 5.23
C GLU A 142 -13.10 21.99 5.65
N ALA A 143 -12.40 22.06 6.79
CA ALA A 143 -11.73 23.27 7.22
C ALA A 143 -10.62 23.71 6.24
N LEU A 144 -9.83 22.79 5.70
CA LEU A 144 -8.83 23.12 4.68
C LEU A 144 -9.49 23.66 3.41
N ARG A 145 -10.57 23.01 2.95
CA ARG A 145 -11.34 23.47 1.78
C ARG A 145 -11.95 24.85 1.99
N SER A 146 -12.46 25.16 3.19
CA SER A 146 -13.00 26.49 3.50
C SER A 146 -11.94 27.60 3.53
N HIS A 147 -10.67 27.24 3.75
CA HIS A 147 -9.53 28.15 3.61
C HIS A 147 -8.97 28.20 2.18
N GLY A 148 -9.66 27.59 1.21
CA GLY A 148 -9.35 27.69 -0.21
C GLY A 148 -8.31 26.70 -0.73
N ILE A 149 -7.92 25.71 0.06
CA ILE A 149 -7.00 24.64 -0.37
C ILE A 149 -7.65 23.78 -1.47
N ARG A 150 -6.89 23.51 -2.53
CA ARG A 150 -7.34 22.77 -3.73
C ARG A 150 -6.37 21.65 -4.10
N PRO A 151 -6.81 20.66 -4.92
CA PRO A 151 -5.91 19.65 -5.46
C PRO A 151 -4.69 20.27 -6.15
N GLY A 152 -3.49 19.86 -5.73
CA GLY A 152 -2.22 20.38 -6.24
C GLY A 152 -1.56 21.47 -5.36
N ASP A 153 -2.29 22.01 -4.39
CA ASP A 153 -1.70 22.88 -3.37
C ASP A 153 -0.82 22.06 -2.41
N ARG A 154 0.15 22.74 -1.80
CA ARG A 154 1.06 22.13 -0.82
C ARG A 154 0.71 22.65 0.56
N VAL A 155 0.48 21.73 1.49
CA VAL A 155 0.27 22.03 2.91
C VAL A 155 1.46 21.47 3.69
N ALA A 156 2.14 22.33 4.45
CA ALA A 156 3.29 21.95 5.25
C ALA A 156 2.89 21.83 6.73
N GLY A 157 3.36 20.77 7.40
CA GLY A 157 3.14 20.56 8.83
C GLY A 157 4.47 20.39 9.58
N PHE A 158 4.67 21.16 10.65
CA PHE A 158 5.75 20.93 11.62
C PHE A 158 5.13 20.34 12.88
N MET A 159 4.99 19.01 12.90
CA MET A 159 4.21 18.30 13.90
C MET A 159 4.99 17.10 14.45
N PRO A 160 4.80 16.73 15.74
CA PRO A 160 5.42 15.52 16.30
C PRO A 160 4.72 14.25 15.79
N ASN A 161 5.18 13.07 16.23
CA ASN A 161 4.51 11.80 15.94
C ASN A 161 3.28 11.60 16.86
N ILE A 162 2.15 12.21 16.48
CA ILE A 162 0.87 12.18 17.20
C ILE A 162 -0.28 11.88 16.23
N PRO A 163 -1.47 11.44 16.70
CA PRO A 163 -2.62 11.17 15.84
C PRO A 163 -2.99 12.34 14.91
N GLU A 164 -2.85 13.56 15.39
CA GLU A 164 -3.14 14.78 14.63
C GLU A 164 -2.29 14.89 13.34
N SER A 165 -1.08 14.34 13.33
CA SER A 165 -0.22 14.35 12.13
C SER A 165 -0.77 13.41 11.05
N VAL A 166 -1.30 12.25 11.45
CA VAL A 166 -1.98 11.33 10.53
C VAL A 166 -3.30 11.95 10.04
N ILE A 167 -4.07 12.57 10.96
CA ILE A 167 -5.30 13.28 10.61
C ILE A 167 -5.04 14.37 9.58
N ALA A 168 -4.01 15.20 9.79
CA ALA A 168 -3.64 16.26 8.86
C ALA A 168 -3.24 15.70 7.50
N MET A 169 -2.40 14.66 7.46
CA MET A 169 -1.98 14.00 6.22
C MET A 169 -3.16 13.41 5.43
N LEU A 170 -4.12 12.78 6.11
CA LEU A 170 -5.30 12.20 5.45
C LEU A 170 -6.31 13.26 5.00
N ALA A 171 -6.25 14.47 5.56
CA ALA A 171 -7.18 15.55 5.26
C ALA A 171 -6.74 16.46 4.09
N THR A 172 -5.44 16.45 3.75
CA THR A 172 -4.83 17.25 2.65
C THR A 172 -4.89 16.53 1.33
#